data_AF-A0A9P1CSA3-F1
#
_entry.id   AF-A0A9P1CSA3-F1
#
_cell.length_a   1.000
_cell.length_b   1.000
_cell.length_c   1.000
_cell.angle_alpha   90.00
_cell.angle_beta   90.00
_cell.angle_gamma   90.00
#
_symmetry.space_group_name_H-M   'P 1'
#
loop_
_entity.id
_entity.type
_entity.pdbx_description
1 polymer ?
#
loop_
_entity_poly.entity_id
_entity_poly.type
_entity_poly.pdbx_seq_one_letter_code
_entity_poly.pdbx_strand_id
1 'polypeptide(L)'
;ALHNVCDDNLWTPDNPLTPEGEQQCQKAHEEWGGKIFDSADLVIVSPMTRALQTAYLIGGLKPDDKRILVSPACAEHLSGATCDEGRPLDDVRRDLPWAQGFADLSENWWTEERPEEALRVATFLRFLQERSERRIVVVSHGAFLGYIVGYQLENAQNHIMTLEDSLTAKKACERSAFNIGFAVIRQYEDAPLKRLAKAPLTCLQGLGRKHAAMLASLGPKTVND
;
A
#
# COMPACT_ATOMS: atom_id res chain seq x y z
N ALA A 1 -5.86 9.09 -5.01
CA ALA A 1 -4.98 9.43 -6.16
C ALA A 1 -5.80 9.47 -7.44
N LEU A 2 -5.27 10.03 -8.53
CA LEU A 2 -5.99 10.23 -9.79
C LEU A 2 -6.50 8.91 -10.41
N HIS A 3 -5.76 7.80 -10.29
CA HIS A 3 -6.21 6.47 -10.72
C HIS A 3 -7.45 5.94 -10.00
N ASN A 4 -7.84 6.53 -8.86
CA ASN A 4 -9.08 6.15 -8.15
C ASN A 4 -10.34 6.75 -8.79
N VAL A 5 -10.20 7.66 -9.76
CA VAL A 5 -11.33 8.40 -10.35
C VAL A 5 -11.96 7.63 -11.52
N CYS A 6 -11.15 7.02 -12.38
CA CYS A 6 -11.61 6.19 -13.48
C CYS A 6 -10.54 5.19 -13.94
N ASP A 7 -10.96 4.11 -14.59
CA ASP A 7 -10.09 3.02 -15.03
C ASP A 7 -9.03 3.48 -16.06
N ASP A 8 -9.31 4.51 -16.86
CA ASP A 8 -8.36 5.02 -17.85
C ASP A 8 -7.08 5.55 -17.17
N ASN A 9 -7.22 6.10 -15.97
CA ASN A 9 -6.09 6.65 -15.21
C ASN A 9 -5.16 5.55 -14.68
N LEU A 10 -5.61 4.29 -14.58
CA LEU A 10 -4.73 3.15 -14.27
C LEU A 10 -3.59 3.02 -15.28
N TRP A 11 -3.79 3.51 -16.51
CA TRP A 11 -2.82 3.44 -17.60
C TRP A 11 -2.00 4.72 -17.77
N THR A 12 -1.98 5.57 -16.76
CA THR A 12 -1.15 6.78 -16.71
C THR A 12 -0.17 6.72 -15.54
N PRO A 13 1.15 6.89 -15.76
CA PRO A 13 2.14 6.70 -14.71
C PRO A 13 2.09 7.76 -13.62
N ASP A 14 2.62 7.38 -12.45
CA ASP A 14 2.88 8.23 -11.30
C ASP A 14 1.80 9.28 -10.98
N ASN A 15 0.57 8.80 -10.87
CA ASN A 15 -0.60 9.66 -10.70
C ASN A 15 -0.54 10.52 -9.43
N PRO A 16 -0.88 11.83 -9.53
CA PRO A 16 -0.94 12.72 -8.38
C PRO A 16 -2.20 12.48 -7.53
N LEU A 17 -2.28 13.17 -6.39
CA LEU A 17 -3.52 13.34 -5.66
C LEU A 17 -4.56 14.11 -6.50
N THR A 18 -5.82 13.82 -6.21
CA THR A 18 -6.96 14.62 -6.68
C THR A 18 -7.23 15.75 -5.69
N PRO A 19 -8.03 16.78 -6.05
CA PRO A 19 -8.46 17.80 -5.09
C PRO A 19 -9.15 17.20 -3.86
N GLU A 20 -9.92 16.12 -4.03
CA GLU A 20 -10.50 15.38 -2.90
C GLU A 20 -9.43 14.72 -2.02
N GLY A 21 -8.42 14.09 -2.64
CA GLY A 21 -7.30 13.49 -1.92
C GLY A 21 -6.46 14.53 -1.15
N GLU A 22 -6.31 15.73 -1.70
CA GLU A 22 -5.66 16.85 -1.00
C GLU A 22 -6.47 17.29 0.23
N GLN A 23 -7.80 17.41 0.10
CA GLN A 23 -8.69 17.72 1.24
C GLN A 23 -8.63 16.63 2.32
N GLN A 24 -8.60 15.35 1.93
CA GLN A 24 -8.41 14.23 2.86
C GLN A 24 -7.09 14.36 3.62
N CYS A 25 -5.99 14.74 2.94
CA CYS A 25 -4.70 14.95 3.59
C CYS A 25 -4.71 16.15 4.55
N GLN A 26 -5.36 17.26 4.18
CA GLN A 26 -5.50 18.43 5.05
C GLN A 26 -6.29 18.11 6.31
N LYS A 27 -7.41 17.39 6.18
CA LYS A 27 -8.19 16.91 7.32
C LYS A 27 -7.35 15.99 8.21
N ALA A 28 -6.63 15.05 7.62
CA ALA A 28 -5.75 14.15 8.34
C ALA A 28 -4.64 14.91 9.10
N HIS A 29 -4.06 15.96 8.50
CA HIS A 29 -3.08 16.84 9.15
C HIS A 29 -3.64 17.43 10.45
N GLU A 30 -4.84 18.00 10.39
CA GLU A 30 -5.51 18.65 11.54
C GLU A 30 -5.89 17.65 12.64
N GLU A 31 -6.40 16.47 12.25
CA GLU A 31 -6.91 15.48 13.20
C GLU A 31 -5.79 14.73 13.94
N TRP A 32 -4.74 14.33 13.22
CA TRP A 32 -3.72 13.44 13.78
C TRP A 32 -2.31 13.66 13.20
N GLY A 33 -2.22 13.99 11.91
CA GLY A 33 -1.00 14.00 11.11
C GLY A 33 0.06 14.95 11.64
N GLY A 34 -0.30 16.22 11.88
CA GLY A 34 0.66 17.23 12.33
C GLY A 34 1.45 16.79 13.57
N LYS A 35 0.75 16.26 14.58
CA LYS A 35 1.39 15.79 15.83
C LYS A 35 2.30 14.59 15.60
N ILE A 36 1.89 13.63 14.76
CA ILE A 36 2.70 12.43 14.47
C ILE A 36 3.99 12.84 13.75
N PHE A 37 3.88 13.65 12.70
CA PHE A 37 5.02 14.09 11.90
C PHE A 37 5.96 15.05 12.66
N ASP A 38 5.42 15.93 13.51
CA ASP A 38 6.24 16.79 14.38
C ASP A 38 7.12 15.97 15.33
N SER A 39 6.60 14.83 15.80
CA SER A 39 7.32 13.94 16.72
C SER A 39 8.25 12.93 16.02
N ALA A 40 8.22 12.84 14.70
CA ALA A 40 8.98 11.87 13.93
C ALA A 40 10.48 12.20 13.94
N ASP A 41 11.30 11.17 14.11
CA ASP A 41 12.75 11.23 13.96
C ASP A 41 13.15 11.01 12.48
N LEU A 42 12.36 10.19 11.77
CA LEU A 42 12.54 9.86 10.35
C LEU A 42 11.17 9.74 9.66
N VAL A 43 11.08 10.24 8.44
CA VAL A 43 9.92 10.12 7.56
C VAL A 43 10.36 9.43 6.28
N ILE A 44 9.98 8.17 6.10
CA ILE A 44 10.26 7.39 4.89
C ILE A 44 9.08 7.52 3.95
N VAL A 45 9.33 7.93 2.72
CA VAL A 45 8.28 8.22 1.74
C VAL A 45 8.53 7.42 0.46
N SER A 46 7.48 6.84 -0.10
CA SER A 46 7.55 6.26 -1.44
C SER A 46 7.88 7.35 -2.46
N PRO A 47 8.66 7.07 -3.52
CA PRO A 47 9.03 8.08 -4.51
C PRO A 47 7.88 8.52 -5.42
N MET A 48 6.72 7.86 -5.34
CA MET A 48 5.54 8.20 -6.14
C MET A 48 4.97 9.57 -5.75
N THR A 49 4.59 10.37 -6.75
CA THR A 49 4.05 11.74 -6.61
C THR A 49 2.92 11.81 -5.59
N ARG A 50 1.95 10.89 -5.65
CA ARG A 50 0.85 10.82 -4.65
C ARG A 50 1.34 10.66 -3.22
N ALA A 51 2.37 9.84 -2.98
CA ALA A 51 2.91 9.60 -1.63
C ALA A 51 3.72 10.81 -1.14
N LEU A 52 4.51 11.42 -2.02
CA LEU A 52 5.21 12.68 -1.73
C LEU A 52 4.22 13.78 -1.33
N GLN A 53 3.15 13.96 -2.11
CA GLN A 53 2.11 14.96 -1.82
C GLN A 53 1.40 14.66 -0.50
N THR A 54 1.07 13.39 -0.23
CA THR A 54 0.47 12.97 1.05
C THR A 54 1.39 13.28 2.22
N ALA A 55 2.68 12.94 2.14
CA ALA A 55 3.65 13.23 3.19
C ALA A 55 3.76 14.72 3.46
N TYR A 56 3.81 15.53 2.41
CA TYR A 56 3.88 16.98 2.51
C TYR A 56 2.63 17.59 3.16
N LEU A 57 1.45 17.22 2.67
CA LEU A 57 0.17 17.77 3.13
C LEU A 57 -0.19 17.32 4.55
N ILE A 58 -0.02 16.02 4.86
CA ILE A 58 -0.30 15.49 6.21
C ILE A 58 0.77 15.93 7.20
N GLY A 59 2.02 15.97 6.78
CA GLY A 59 3.14 16.27 7.66
C GLY A 59 3.44 17.75 7.86
N GLY A 60 2.87 18.63 7.03
CA GLY A 60 3.28 20.04 7.01
C GLY A 60 4.78 20.19 6.75
N LEU A 61 5.36 19.28 5.95
CA LEU A 61 6.80 19.16 5.78
C LEU A 61 7.38 20.41 5.12
N LYS A 62 8.58 20.80 5.54
CA LYS A 62 9.28 21.97 4.99
C LYS A 62 10.28 21.50 3.93
N PRO A 63 10.59 22.34 2.91
CA PRO A 63 11.54 21.99 1.84
C PRO A 63 12.95 21.57 2.29
N ASP A 64 13.35 21.84 3.54
CA ASP A 64 14.68 21.52 4.10
C ASP A 64 14.64 20.54 5.30
N ASP A 65 13.52 19.85 5.50
CA ASP A 65 13.38 18.83 6.54
C ASP A 65 14.29 17.61 6.30
N LYS A 66 15.42 17.56 7.02
CA LYS A 66 16.43 16.49 6.89
C LYS A 66 15.97 15.11 7.38
N ARG A 67 14.76 15.01 7.93
CA ARG A 67 14.18 13.74 8.38
C ARG A 67 13.58 12.94 7.23
N ILE A 68 13.47 13.51 6.03
CA ILE A 68 12.84 12.84 4.89
C ILE A 68 13.84 11.92 4.18
N LEU A 69 13.48 10.66 4.04
CA LEU A 69 14.14 9.66 3.21
C LEU A 69 13.16 9.15 2.16
N VAL A 70 13.45 9.38 0.89
CA VAL A 70 12.66 8.82 -0.21
C VAL A 70 13.24 7.46 -0.60
N SER A 71 12.42 6.41 -0.57
CA SER A 71 12.89 5.04 -0.81
C SER A 71 11.92 4.22 -1.66
N PRO A 72 12.37 3.58 -2.75
CA PRO A 72 11.53 2.73 -3.59
C PRO A 72 11.12 1.43 -2.89
N ALA A 73 11.75 1.10 -1.74
CA ALA A 73 11.46 -0.09 -0.96
C ALA A 73 10.02 -0.11 -0.40
N CYS A 74 9.38 1.06 -0.25
CA CYS A 74 7.98 1.19 0.17
C CYS A 74 7.04 1.70 -0.95
N ALA A 75 7.41 1.54 -2.21
CA ALA A 75 6.56 1.89 -3.35
C ALA A 75 5.50 0.82 -3.68
N GLU A 76 4.37 1.26 -4.25
CA GLU A 76 3.34 0.34 -4.76
C GLU A 76 3.88 -0.49 -5.91
N HIS A 77 3.42 -1.73 -6.03
CA HIS A 77 3.88 -2.63 -7.10
C HIS A 77 2.79 -3.62 -7.55
N LEU A 78 1.55 -3.36 -7.13
CA LEU A 78 0.42 -4.25 -7.27
C LEU A 78 -0.54 -3.72 -8.34
N SER A 79 -0.41 -4.21 -9.57
CA SER A 79 -1.55 -4.30 -10.53
C SER A 79 -1.15 -4.69 -11.94
N GLY A 80 0.09 -4.47 -12.35
CA GLY A 80 0.43 -4.47 -13.76
C GLY A 80 -0.20 -3.35 -14.58
N ALA A 81 -0.79 -2.36 -13.90
CA ALA A 81 -1.17 -1.10 -14.46
C ALA A 81 0.01 -0.12 -14.39
N THR A 82 0.08 0.81 -15.33
CA THR A 82 1.22 1.74 -15.42
C THR A 82 1.16 2.84 -14.35
N CYS A 83 0.05 3.01 -13.64
CA CYS A 83 -0.06 3.98 -12.53
C CYS A 83 0.89 3.73 -11.35
N ASP A 84 1.45 2.53 -11.27
CA ASP A 84 2.49 2.13 -10.30
C ASP A 84 3.91 2.22 -10.89
N GLU A 85 4.04 2.68 -12.13
CA GLU A 85 5.32 3.05 -12.71
C GLU A 85 5.68 4.47 -12.29
N GLY A 86 6.95 4.64 -11.96
CA GLY A 86 7.53 5.93 -11.62
C GLY A 86 7.76 6.79 -12.84
N ARG A 87 8.36 7.95 -12.59
CA ARG A 87 8.87 8.86 -13.62
C ARG A 87 10.25 9.38 -13.22
N PRO A 88 11.04 9.88 -14.19
CA PRO A 88 12.37 10.41 -13.93
C PRO A 88 12.38 11.40 -12.78
N LEU A 89 13.40 11.34 -11.95
CA LEU A 89 13.51 12.17 -10.77
C LEU A 89 13.58 13.67 -11.13
N ASP A 90 14.17 14.02 -12.27
CA ASP A 90 14.15 15.40 -12.77
C ASP A 90 12.74 15.93 -13.07
N ASP A 91 11.84 15.07 -13.57
CA ASP A 91 10.42 15.43 -13.74
C ASP A 91 9.73 15.65 -12.40
N VAL A 92 10.02 14.78 -11.43
CA VAL A 92 9.50 14.91 -10.06
C VAL A 92 9.98 16.21 -9.42
N ARG A 93 11.27 16.54 -9.51
CA ARG A 93 11.86 17.78 -8.96
C ARG A 93 11.29 19.02 -9.62
N ARG A 94 11.06 19.00 -10.93
CA ARG A 94 10.45 20.12 -11.65
C ARG A 94 9.02 20.39 -11.17
N ASP A 95 8.23 19.33 -11.04
CA ASP A 95 6.80 19.47 -10.74
C ASP A 95 6.52 19.60 -9.24
N LEU A 96 7.40 19.04 -8.40
CA LEU A 96 7.38 19.12 -6.93
C LEU A 96 8.70 19.71 -6.40
N PRO A 97 8.98 21.00 -6.59
CA PRO A 97 10.27 21.61 -6.21
C PRO A 97 10.53 21.64 -4.71
N TRP A 98 9.51 21.38 -3.89
CA TRP A 98 9.60 21.25 -2.44
C TRP A 98 9.99 19.83 -1.99
N ALA A 99 9.95 18.84 -2.89
CA ALA A 99 10.27 17.46 -2.54
C ALA A 99 11.78 17.27 -2.41
N GLN A 100 12.19 16.45 -1.43
CA GLN A 100 13.58 16.21 -1.06
C GLN A 100 13.76 14.81 -0.50
N GLY A 101 14.96 14.46 -0.04
CA GLY A 101 15.25 13.13 0.52
C GLY A 101 15.63 12.10 -0.55
N PHE A 102 15.95 12.54 -1.76
CA PHE A 102 16.26 11.68 -2.92
C PHE A 102 17.73 11.24 -3.02
N ALA A 103 18.54 11.44 -1.98
CA ALA A 103 20.00 11.28 -2.07
C ALA A 103 20.44 9.88 -2.54
N ASP A 104 19.70 8.85 -2.13
CA ASP A 104 19.98 7.44 -2.46
C ASP A 104 19.06 6.89 -3.56
N LEU A 105 18.28 7.75 -4.22
CA LEU A 105 17.34 7.36 -5.26
C LEU A 105 17.98 7.46 -6.65
N SER A 106 17.94 6.39 -7.44
CA SER A 106 18.37 6.43 -8.84
C SER A 106 17.42 7.27 -9.69
N GLU A 107 17.93 7.82 -10.80
CA GLU A 107 17.12 8.62 -11.73
C GLU A 107 15.92 7.84 -12.27
N ASN A 108 16.15 6.57 -12.63
CA ASN A 108 15.12 5.58 -12.93
C ASN A 108 15.04 4.60 -11.75
N TRP A 109 14.16 4.89 -10.80
CA TRP A 109 14.02 4.13 -9.55
C TRP A 109 12.97 3.03 -9.62
N TRP A 110 12.05 3.09 -10.58
CA TRP A 110 11.05 2.05 -10.81
C TRP A 110 11.65 0.98 -11.72
N THR A 111 11.37 -0.28 -11.41
CA THR A 111 11.88 -1.45 -12.15
C THR A 111 10.72 -2.19 -12.80
N GLU A 112 10.96 -2.78 -13.97
CA GLU A 112 10.04 -3.74 -14.59
C GLU A 112 10.01 -5.08 -13.83
N GLU A 113 11.10 -5.39 -13.10
CA GLU A 113 11.17 -6.58 -12.28
C GLU A 113 10.22 -6.45 -11.09
N ARG A 114 9.37 -7.46 -10.90
CA ARG A 114 8.39 -7.51 -9.82
C ARG A 114 8.84 -8.51 -8.76
N PRO A 115 9.68 -8.11 -7.79
CA PRO A 115 10.05 -8.99 -6.70
C PRO A 115 8.80 -9.39 -5.91
N GLU A 116 8.85 -10.56 -5.28
CA GLU A 116 7.76 -11.06 -4.45
C GLU A 116 7.45 -10.06 -3.33
N GLU A 117 6.20 -9.60 -3.25
CA GLU A 117 5.80 -8.51 -2.35
C GLU A 117 6.10 -8.85 -0.88
N ALA A 118 5.87 -10.10 -0.48
CA ALA A 118 6.20 -10.59 0.86
C ALA A 118 7.69 -10.45 1.19
N LEU A 119 8.58 -10.69 0.22
CA LEU A 119 10.03 -10.53 0.39
C LEU A 119 10.43 -9.05 0.47
N ARG A 120 9.82 -8.19 -0.37
CA ARG A 120 10.03 -6.74 -0.32
C ARG A 120 9.65 -6.18 1.05
N VAL A 121 8.45 -6.52 1.52
CA VAL A 121 7.95 -6.11 2.83
C VAL A 121 8.84 -6.64 3.94
N ALA A 122 9.24 -7.92 3.92
CA ALA A 122 10.14 -8.47 4.92
C ALA A 122 11.52 -7.78 4.95
N THR A 123 12.05 -7.40 3.79
CA THR A 123 13.31 -6.66 3.66
C THR A 123 13.15 -5.24 4.21
N PHE A 124 12.05 -4.57 3.87
CA PHE A 124 11.75 -3.23 4.37
C PHE A 124 11.56 -3.21 5.89
N LEU A 125 10.84 -4.17 6.46
CA LEU A 125 10.67 -4.28 7.91
C LEU A 125 12.01 -4.50 8.63
N ARG A 126 12.90 -5.32 8.09
CA ARG A 126 14.26 -5.48 8.64
C ARG A 126 15.03 -4.17 8.58
N PHE A 127 14.96 -3.46 7.46
CA PHE A 127 15.57 -2.14 7.33
C PHE A 127 15.07 -1.17 8.41
N LEU A 128 13.76 -1.16 8.72
CA LEU A 128 13.20 -0.35 9.81
C LEU A 128 13.76 -0.72 11.19
N GLN A 129 14.04 -2.00 11.43
CA GLN A 129 14.57 -2.47 12.71
C GLN A 129 16.05 -2.14 12.93
N GLU A 130 16.80 -2.00 11.85
CA GLU A 130 18.21 -1.64 11.89
C GLU A 130 18.40 -0.12 12.07
N ARG A 131 17.31 0.67 12.03
CA ARG A 131 17.35 2.11 12.26
C ARG A 131 17.62 2.45 13.72
N SER A 132 18.35 3.54 13.92
CA SER A 132 18.56 4.13 15.25
C SER A 132 17.40 5.02 15.71
N GLU A 133 16.57 5.47 14.77
CA GLU A 133 15.40 6.32 15.00
C GLU A 133 14.28 5.58 15.74
N ARG A 134 13.61 6.28 16.66
CA ARG A 134 12.59 5.68 17.53
C ARG A 134 11.18 5.88 16.99
N ARG A 135 10.94 7.02 16.35
CA ARG A 135 9.64 7.37 15.74
C ARG A 135 9.83 7.52 14.25
N ILE A 136 9.43 6.48 13.53
CA ILE A 136 9.53 6.43 12.08
C ILE A 136 8.12 6.52 11.51
N VAL A 137 7.90 7.48 10.62
CA VAL A 137 6.68 7.58 9.82
C VAL A 137 6.96 6.98 8.45
N VAL A 138 6.09 6.09 7.98
CA VAL A 138 6.17 5.54 6.62
C VAL A 138 4.95 5.99 5.84
N VAL A 139 5.17 6.72 4.73
CA VAL A 139 4.12 7.13 3.80
C VAL A 139 4.24 6.29 2.53
N SER A 140 3.27 5.40 2.34
CA SER A 140 3.28 4.35 1.32
C SER A 140 1.87 4.15 0.78
N HIS A 141 1.56 2.97 0.25
CA HIS A 141 0.37 2.68 -0.54
C HIS A 141 -0.45 1.55 0.08
N GLY A 142 -1.72 1.47 -0.30
CA GLY A 142 -2.69 0.60 0.37
C GLY A 142 -2.27 -0.87 0.35
N ALA A 143 -1.80 -1.37 -0.80
CA ALA A 143 -1.48 -2.78 -0.91
C ALA A 143 -0.20 -3.12 -0.14
N PHE A 144 0.88 -2.33 -0.31
CA PHE A 144 2.12 -2.46 0.47
C PHE A 144 1.87 -2.40 1.99
N LEU A 145 1.12 -1.39 2.47
CA LEU A 145 0.80 -1.25 3.89
C LEU A 145 -0.11 -2.37 4.39
N GLY A 146 -0.99 -2.89 3.53
CA GLY A 146 -1.86 -4.02 3.83
C GLY A 146 -1.06 -5.28 4.22
N TYR A 147 0.08 -5.54 3.58
CA TYR A 147 0.99 -6.63 3.98
C TYR A 147 1.57 -6.44 5.39
N ILE A 148 1.75 -5.18 5.83
CA ILE A 148 2.34 -4.87 7.13
C ILE A 148 1.27 -4.86 8.23
N VAL A 149 0.15 -4.18 8.01
CA VAL A 149 -0.90 -3.98 9.02
C VAL A 149 -1.90 -5.14 9.06
N GLY A 150 -1.99 -5.95 8.01
CA GLY A 150 -2.91 -7.09 7.89
C GLY A 150 -4.35 -6.73 7.51
N TYR A 151 -4.62 -5.48 7.15
CA TYR A 151 -5.92 -5.02 6.66
C TYR A 151 -5.77 -3.83 5.71
N GLN A 152 -6.81 -3.53 4.93
CA GLN A 152 -6.78 -2.39 4.01
C GLN A 152 -7.05 -1.09 4.78
N LEU A 153 -6.13 -0.14 4.68
CA LEU A 153 -6.32 1.22 5.18
C LEU A 153 -7.15 2.03 4.17
N GLU A 154 -8.01 2.91 4.68
CA GLU A 154 -8.67 3.93 3.88
C GLU A 154 -7.67 5.03 3.45
N ASN A 155 -8.07 5.84 2.46
CA ASN A 155 -7.24 6.95 1.99
C ASN A 155 -6.92 7.91 3.15
N ALA A 156 -5.63 8.28 3.28
CA ALA A 156 -5.15 9.14 4.36
C ALA A 156 -5.46 8.62 5.78
N GLN A 157 -5.63 7.31 5.96
CA GLN A 157 -5.68 6.70 7.29
C GLN A 157 -4.26 6.35 7.77
N ASN A 158 -4.09 6.18 9.09
CA ASN A 158 -2.85 5.73 9.70
C ASN A 158 -3.05 4.49 10.58
N HIS A 159 -1.94 3.80 10.86
CA HIS A 159 -1.83 2.75 11.86
C HIS A 159 -0.54 2.95 12.64
N ILE A 160 -0.60 2.81 13.97
CA ILE A 160 0.57 2.90 14.86
C ILE A 160 0.84 1.51 15.42
N MET A 161 2.08 1.05 15.26
CA MET A 161 2.56 -0.20 15.83
C MET A 161 3.99 -0.03 16.33
N THR A 162 4.45 -0.95 17.19
CA THR A 162 5.86 -0.99 17.57
C THR A 162 6.70 -1.72 16.50
N LEU A 163 8.00 -1.43 16.45
CA LEU A 163 8.92 -2.17 15.57
C LEU A 163 9.00 -3.67 15.94
N GLU A 164 8.71 -4.02 17.19
CA GLU A 164 8.61 -5.41 17.63
C GLU A 164 7.36 -6.10 17.06
N ASP A 165 6.20 -5.44 17.12
CA ASP A 165 4.94 -5.97 16.56
C ASP A 165 5.04 -6.24 15.06
N SER A 166 5.81 -5.40 14.34
CA SER A 166 6.03 -5.57 12.91
C SER A 166 6.66 -6.92 12.52
N LEU A 167 7.36 -7.59 13.45
CA LEU A 167 7.88 -8.96 13.24
C LEU A 167 6.80 -10.03 13.30
N THR A 168 5.79 -9.82 14.15
CA THR A 168 4.67 -10.77 14.29
C THR A 168 3.65 -10.59 13.17
N ALA A 169 3.58 -9.40 12.56
CA ALA A 169 2.81 -9.17 11.35
C ALA A 169 3.21 -10.12 10.20
N LYS A 170 4.47 -10.57 10.15
CA LYS A 170 4.93 -11.63 9.23
C LYS A 170 4.11 -12.93 9.34
N LYS A 171 3.72 -13.33 10.56
CA LYS A 171 2.87 -14.52 10.79
C LYS A 171 1.39 -14.27 10.44
N ALA A 172 0.94 -13.02 10.47
CA ALA A 172 -0.41 -12.65 10.03
C ALA A 172 -0.48 -12.55 8.49
N CYS A 173 0.60 -12.15 7.83
CA CYS A 173 0.72 -12.17 6.37
C CYS A 173 0.77 -13.60 5.80
N GLU A 174 1.18 -14.59 6.59
CA GLU A 174 1.00 -16.02 6.29
C GLU A 174 -0.48 -16.46 6.37
N ARG A 175 -1.43 -15.62 6.83
CA ARG A 175 -2.86 -15.93 6.77
C ARG A 175 -3.46 -15.57 5.42
N SER A 176 -3.57 -16.63 4.62
CA SER A 176 -4.62 -16.88 3.65
C SER A 176 -4.74 -15.85 2.53
N ALA A 177 -4.02 -16.12 1.43
CA ALA A 177 -4.32 -15.63 0.08
C ALA A 177 -5.77 -15.94 -0.39
N PHE A 178 -6.63 -16.48 0.48
CA PHE A 178 -8.00 -16.84 0.22
C PHE A 178 -8.96 -15.86 0.93
N ASN A 179 -9.39 -14.83 0.19
CA ASN A 179 -10.60 -14.08 0.52
C ASN A 179 -11.79 -14.78 -0.14
N ILE A 180 -12.60 -15.45 0.67
CA ILE A 180 -13.77 -16.22 0.22
C ILE A 180 -14.85 -15.33 -0.44
N GLY A 181 -14.82 -14.01 -0.19
CA GLY A 181 -15.70 -13.03 -0.84
C GLY A 181 -15.61 -13.10 -2.36
N PHE A 182 -14.41 -13.35 -2.92
CA PHE A 182 -14.24 -13.50 -4.37
C PHE A 182 -14.84 -14.80 -4.95
N ALA A 183 -15.17 -15.76 -4.10
CA ALA A 183 -15.74 -17.06 -4.48
C ALA A 183 -17.24 -17.14 -4.24
N VAL A 184 -17.90 -16.04 -3.88
CA VAL A 184 -19.35 -15.97 -3.62
C VAL A 184 -20.01 -14.81 -4.37
N ILE A 185 -21.31 -14.91 -4.61
CA ILE A 185 -22.07 -13.81 -5.21
C ILE A 185 -22.10 -12.61 -4.27
N ARG A 186 -22.20 -11.40 -4.84
CA ARG A 186 -22.16 -10.12 -4.12
C ARG A 186 -22.99 -10.02 -2.85
N GLN A 187 -24.15 -10.69 -2.81
CA GLN A 187 -25.02 -10.75 -1.63
C GLN A 187 -24.37 -11.43 -0.40
N TYR A 188 -23.32 -12.21 -0.62
CA TYR A 188 -22.65 -13.04 0.38
C TYR A 188 -21.18 -12.68 0.61
N GLU A 189 -20.64 -11.68 -0.10
CA GLU A 189 -19.23 -11.24 0.01
C GLU A 189 -18.83 -10.90 1.45
N ASP A 190 -19.72 -10.25 2.19
CA ASP A 190 -19.49 -9.85 3.60
C ASP A 190 -20.14 -10.82 4.62
N ALA A 191 -20.63 -11.97 4.16
CA ALA A 191 -21.30 -12.91 5.06
C ALA A 191 -20.28 -13.63 5.97
N PRO A 192 -20.53 -13.75 7.28
CA PRO A 192 -19.68 -14.54 8.16
C PRO A 192 -19.56 -16.00 7.69
N LEU A 193 -18.39 -16.63 7.85
CA LEU A 193 -18.15 -18.02 7.44
C LEU A 193 -19.22 -19.01 7.94
N LYS A 194 -19.73 -18.81 9.17
CA LYS A 194 -20.80 -19.64 9.75
C LYS A 194 -22.13 -19.53 8.99
N ARG A 195 -22.39 -18.39 8.35
CA ARG A 195 -23.56 -18.16 7.49
C ARG A 195 -23.31 -18.74 6.09
N LEU A 196 -22.08 -18.57 5.56
CA LEU A 196 -21.67 -19.16 4.27
C LEU A 196 -21.72 -20.68 4.28
N ALA A 197 -21.30 -21.34 5.37
CA ALA A 197 -21.37 -22.79 5.52
C ALA A 197 -22.79 -23.38 5.45
N LYS A 198 -23.82 -22.52 5.59
CA LYS A 198 -25.24 -22.88 5.50
C LYS A 198 -25.93 -22.28 4.27
N ALA A 199 -25.19 -21.54 3.44
CA ALA A 199 -25.73 -20.93 2.24
C ALA A 199 -25.94 -21.99 1.14
N PRO A 200 -26.91 -21.81 0.24
CA PRO A 200 -27.10 -22.72 -0.89
C PRO A 200 -25.87 -22.69 -1.80
N LEU A 201 -25.53 -23.81 -2.46
CA LEU A 201 -24.37 -23.91 -3.37
C LEU A 201 -24.39 -22.87 -4.50
N THR A 202 -25.56 -22.36 -4.86
CA THR A 202 -25.75 -21.25 -5.80
C THR A 202 -25.15 -19.93 -5.33
N CYS A 203 -24.77 -19.81 -4.05
CA CYS A 203 -24.07 -18.63 -3.54
C CYS A 203 -22.62 -18.58 -4.01
N LEU A 204 -22.02 -19.70 -4.46
CA LEU A 204 -20.66 -19.73 -4.96
C LEU A 204 -20.61 -19.10 -6.36
N GLN A 205 -19.67 -18.19 -6.58
CA GLN A 205 -19.41 -17.55 -7.85
C GLN A 205 -17.97 -17.85 -8.29
N GLY A 206 -17.78 -18.06 -9.59
CA GLY A 206 -16.44 -18.15 -10.18
C GLY A 206 -15.82 -19.54 -10.19
N LEU A 207 -16.26 -20.39 -11.13
CA LEU A 207 -15.39 -21.41 -11.75
C LEU A 207 -14.76 -20.85 -13.04
N GLY A 208 -14.36 -19.57 -13.01
CA GLY A 208 -13.70 -18.90 -14.13
C GLY A 208 -12.19 -19.10 -14.09
N ARG A 209 -11.53 -19.06 -15.27
CA ARG A 209 -10.07 -19.25 -15.40
C ARG A 209 -9.25 -18.34 -14.49
N LYS A 210 -9.74 -17.12 -14.19
CA LYS A 210 -9.07 -16.12 -13.32
C LYS A 210 -8.81 -16.62 -11.89
N HIS A 211 -9.64 -17.51 -11.35
CA HIS A 211 -9.55 -17.98 -9.95
C HIS A 211 -9.40 -19.50 -9.83
N ALA A 212 -9.22 -20.22 -10.95
CA ALA A 212 -9.16 -21.68 -10.99
C ALA A 212 -7.92 -22.25 -10.26
N ALA A 213 -6.75 -21.62 -10.41
CA ALA A 213 -5.54 -22.02 -9.71
C ALA A 213 -5.65 -21.87 -8.19
N MET A 214 -6.35 -20.82 -7.75
CA MET A 214 -6.62 -20.51 -6.34
C MET A 214 -7.63 -21.48 -5.69
N LEU A 215 -8.64 -21.94 -6.43
CA LEU A 215 -9.57 -22.96 -5.93
C LEU A 215 -8.92 -24.35 -5.91
N ALA A 216 -8.04 -24.66 -6.86
CA ALA A 216 -7.32 -25.93 -6.90
C ALA A 216 -6.38 -26.13 -5.69
N SER A 217 -5.79 -25.06 -5.16
CA SER A 217 -4.93 -25.12 -3.96
C SER A 217 -5.69 -25.45 -2.67
N LEU A 218 -7.02 -25.33 -2.66
CA LEU A 218 -7.85 -25.78 -1.53
C LEU A 218 -8.09 -27.29 -1.53
N GLY A 219 -7.62 -28.00 -2.56
CA GLY A 219 -7.81 -29.45 -2.72
C GLY A 219 -9.27 -29.91 -2.72
N PRO A 220 -10.24 -29.19 -3.34
CA PRO A 220 -11.62 -29.65 -3.36
C PRO A 220 -11.69 -30.96 -4.14
N LYS A 221 -12.06 -32.04 -3.46
CA LYS A 221 -12.39 -33.32 -4.09
C LYS A 221 -13.79 -33.24 -4.66
N THR A 222 -13.98 -33.78 -5.87
CA THR A 222 -15.34 -33.92 -6.39
C THR A 222 -16.06 -35.02 -5.64
N VAL A 223 -17.40 -35.06 -5.69
CA VAL A 223 -18.20 -36.11 -5.02
C VAL A 223 -17.86 -37.53 -5.55
N ASN A 224 -17.13 -37.63 -6.66
CA ASN A 224 -16.71 -38.88 -7.26
C ASN A 224 -15.24 -39.27 -6.94
N ASP A 225 -14.53 -38.53 -6.06
CA ASP A 225 -13.15 -38.82 -5.61
C ASP A 225 -13.06 -39.23 -4.13
#